data_AF-A0A846HKQ3-F1
#
_entry.id   AF-A0A846HKQ3-F1
#
_cell.length_a   1.000
_cell.length_b   1.000
_cell.length_c   1.000
_cell.angle_alpha   90.00
_cell.angle_beta   90.00
_cell.angle_gamma   90.00
#
_symmetry.space_group_name_H-M   'P 1'
#
loop_
_entity.id
_entity.type
_entity.pdbx_description
1 polymer ?
#
loop_
_entity_poly.entity_id
_entity_poly.type
_entity_poly.pdbx_seq_one_letter_code
_entity_poly.pdbx_strand_id
1 'polypeptide(L)'
;MADEIILSGSEETLKPIISLLIGVHQLLENRDIGDIVGMPLEEFVRAQPHTIKLTIFWYPNKTPPFSAGHSEKLVRPYCNIPDVDKKKLDWGIIKQAAGGTNGYSWGRFRATANLDNGRQMKIHASTEEEASKMLKNLAELSTAKILTLSITEEKKEGRREQYQTLFKETTKVYPAYFVVINSEKILVESERQRTQKISNLKSTTKADFKRKRTQKIFLWVDKEPELTKEIIREALQVRGSAKDDG
;
A
#
# COMPACT_ATOMS: atom_id res chain seq x y z
N MET A 1 -32.75 36.24 8.37
CA MET A 1 -33.20 36.18 9.77
C MET A 1 -32.06 36.74 10.59
N ALA A 2 -32.30 37.72 11.45
CA ALA A 2 -31.24 38.29 12.28
C ALA A 2 -31.07 37.40 13.51
N ASP A 3 -29.88 36.84 13.69
CA ASP A 3 -29.58 35.98 14.84
C ASP A 3 -29.36 36.87 16.07
N GLU A 4 -30.19 36.69 17.08
CA GLU A 4 -30.12 37.44 18.34
C GLU A 4 -29.35 36.64 19.38
N ILE A 5 -28.20 37.15 19.84
CA ILE A 5 -27.38 36.53 20.89
C ILE A 5 -27.55 37.33 22.17
N ILE A 6 -28.23 36.74 23.17
CA ILE A 6 -28.46 37.35 24.49
C ILE A 6 -27.33 36.92 25.43
N LEU A 7 -26.57 37.89 25.95
CA LEU A 7 -25.53 37.67 26.95
C LEU A 7 -25.94 38.33 28.29
N SER A 8 -25.80 37.61 29.40
CA SER A 8 -26.09 38.10 30.75
C SER A 8 -24.88 37.94 31.68
N GLY A 9 -24.45 39.01 32.34
CA GLY A 9 -23.28 39.02 33.22
C GLY A 9 -22.95 40.41 33.77
N SER A 10 -21.89 40.52 34.57
CA SER A 10 -21.38 41.81 35.04
C SER A 10 -20.65 42.55 33.91
N GLU A 11 -20.64 43.89 33.96
CA GLU A 11 -20.06 44.71 32.88
C GLU A 11 -18.57 44.39 32.61
N GLU A 12 -17.81 44.12 33.67
CA GLU A 12 -16.39 43.77 33.58
C GLU A 12 -16.13 42.45 32.83
N THR A 13 -17.07 41.51 32.91
CA THR A 13 -16.96 40.20 32.24
C THR A 13 -17.52 40.23 30.82
N LEU A 14 -18.55 41.06 30.56
CA LEU A 14 -19.20 41.13 29.26
C LEU A 14 -18.38 41.86 28.20
N LYS A 15 -17.66 42.93 28.55
CA LYS A 15 -16.85 43.71 27.60
C LYS A 15 -15.84 42.89 26.78
N PRO A 16 -15.01 42.02 27.38
CA PRO A 16 -14.09 41.20 26.60
C PRO A 16 -14.82 40.14 25.75
N ILE A 17 -15.93 39.59 26.26
CA ILE A 17 -16.72 38.56 25.56
C ILE A 17 -17.40 39.14 24.32
N ILE A 18 -18.00 40.33 24.43
CA ILE A 18 -18.64 41.03 23.30
C ILE A 18 -17.60 41.35 22.22
N SER A 19 -16.42 41.85 22.63
CA SER A 19 -15.33 42.14 21.69
C SER A 19 -14.85 40.88 20.95
N LEU A 20 -14.71 39.76 21.66
CA LEU A 20 -14.35 38.48 21.07
C LEU A 20 -15.43 37.97 20.10
N LEU A 21 -16.71 38.08 20.49
CA LEU A 21 -17.83 37.59 19.71
C LEU A 21 -18.03 38.39 18.42
N ILE A 22 -17.87 39.72 18.47
CA ILE A 22 -17.85 40.58 17.28
C ILE A 22 -16.68 40.19 16.37
N GLY A 23 -15.49 39.93 16.92
CA GLY A 23 -14.33 39.49 16.15
C GLY A 23 -14.55 38.15 15.45
N VAL A 24 -15.15 37.18 16.15
CA VAL A 24 -15.52 35.87 15.56
C VAL A 24 -16.60 36.03 14.49
N HIS A 25 -17.61 36.87 14.72
CA HIS A 25 -18.67 37.14 13.75
C HIS A 25 -18.09 37.74 12.46
N GLN A 26 -17.24 38.77 12.55
CA GLN A 26 -16.62 39.40 11.39
C GLN A 26 -15.70 38.45 10.60
N LEU A 27 -15.06 37.49 11.29
CA LEU A 27 -14.26 36.44 10.64
C LEU A 27 -15.11 35.42 9.88
N LEU A 28 -16.35 35.17 10.33
CA LEU A 28 -17.28 34.21 9.72
C LEU A 28 -18.13 34.85 8.63
N GLU A 29 -18.58 36.10 8.81
CA GLU A 29 -19.52 36.81 7.92
C GLU A 29 -18.96 37.05 6.51
N ASN A 30 -17.63 37.17 6.37
CA ASN A 30 -16.95 37.32 5.08
C ASN A 30 -16.30 36.05 4.56
N ARG A 31 -16.38 34.94 5.31
CA ARG A 31 -16.02 33.63 4.76
C ARG A 31 -17.30 33.03 4.22
N ASP A 32 -17.33 32.92 2.90
CA ASP A 32 -18.23 32.01 2.21
C ASP A 32 -17.87 30.59 2.68
N ILE A 33 -18.38 30.20 3.85
CA ILE A 33 -18.46 28.80 4.28
C ILE A 33 -19.61 28.24 3.44
N GLY A 34 -19.40 28.22 2.13
CA GLY A 34 -20.19 27.42 1.23
C GLY A 34 -20.11 26.02 1.78
N ASP A 35 -21.26 25.51 2.20
CA ASP A 35 -21.45 24.10 2.39
C ASP A 35 -20.70 23.37 1.27
N ILE A 36 -19.79 22.47 1.64
CA ILE A 36 -19.28 21.48 0.70
C ILE A 36 -20.45 20.53 0.42
N VAL A 37 -21.42 21.01 -0.36
CA VAL A 37 -22.52 20.21 -0.91
C VAL A 37 -21.94 19.51 -2.11
N GLY A 38 -21.54 18.26 -1.89
CA GLY A 38 -21.10 17.35 -2.94
C GLY A 38 -19.61 17.04 -2.85
N MET A 39 -19.21 16.18 -1.90
CA MET A 39 -18.34 15.12 -2.37
C MET A 39 -19.22 14.23 -3.25
N PRO A 40 -18.96 14.11 -4.57
CA PRO A 40 -19.72 13.16 -5.38
C PRO A 40 -19.55 11.79 -4.75
N LEU A 41 -20.66 11.22 -4.26
CA LEU A 41 -20.70 9.88 -3.69
C LEU A 41 -20.14 8.85 -4.69
N GLU A 42 -20.17 9.18 -5.98
CA GLU A 42 -19.60 8.42 -7.10
C GLU A 42 -18.06 8.41 -7.12
N GLU A 43 -17.33 9.44 -6.66
CA GLU A 43 -15.87 9.33 -6.49
C GLU A 43 -15.49 8.46 -5.27
N PHE A 44 -16.44 8.29 -4.34
CA PHE A 44 -16.39 7.32 -3.24
C PHE A 44 -16.91 5.92 -3.62
N VAL A 45 -17.30 5.69 -4.89
CA VAL A 45 -17.39 4.33 -5.45
C VAL A 45 -15.98 3.79 -5.41
N ARG A 46 -15.67 3.18 -4.25
CA ARG A 46 -14.38 2.65 -3.86
C ARG A 46 -13.72 2.07 -5.09
N ALA A 47 -12.49 2.50 -5.38
CA ALA A 47 -11.58 1.73 -6.22
C ALA A 47 -11.79 0.26 -5.82
N GLN A 48 -12.30 -0.55 -6.75
CA GLN A 48 -12.78 -1.89 -6.45
C GLN A 48 -11.79 -2.56 -5.49
N PRO A 49 -12.25 -3.15 -4.37
CA PRO A 49 -11.35 -3.78 -3.43
C PRO A 49 -10.43 -4.74 -4.20
N HIS A 50 -9.13 -4.68 -3.94
CA HIS A 50 -8.14 -5.51 -4.64
C HIS A 50 -8.53 -6.98 -4.49
N THR A 51 -8.98 -7.65 -5.55
CA THR A 51 -9.34 -9.06 -5.41
C THR A 51 -8.12 -9.83 -4.90
N ILE A 52 -6.97 -9.68 -5.57
CA ILE A 52 -5.69 -10.27 -5.16
C ILE A 52 -4.55 -9.28 -5.47
N LYS A 53 -3.69 -9.02 -4.50
CA LYS A 53 -2.51 -8.16 -4.61
C LYS A 53 -1.26 -8.95 -4.26
N LEU A 54 -0.26 -8.94 -5.12
CA LEU A 54 1.05 -9.52 -4.85
C LEU A 54 2.04 -8.39 -4.52
N THR A 55 2.70 -8.49 -3.36
CA THR A 55 3.79 -7.59 -2.99
C THR A 55 5.09 -8.36 -2.93
N ILE A 56 6.04 -7.97 -3.76
CA ILE A 56 7.39 -8.54 -3.79
C ILE A 56 8.34 -7.58 -3.06
N PHE A 57 9.23 -8.14 -2.25
CA PHE A 57 10.24 -7.41 -1.50
C PHE A 57 11.64 -7.80 -1.96
N TRP A 58 12.48 -6.79 -2.18
CA TRP A 58 13.89 -6.95 -2.50
C TRP A 58 14.78 -6.43 -1.37
N TYR A 59 15.99 -7.00 -1.31
CA TYR A 59 17.03 -6.62 -0.34
C TYR A 59 18.41 -6.64 -1.02
N PRO A 60 19.38 -5.86 -0.54
CA PRO A 60 20.73 -5.84 -1.10
C PRO A 60 21.49 -7.16 -0.89
N ASN A 61 21.18 -7.87 0.20
CA ASN A 61 21.81 -9.16 0.51
C ASN A 61 21.01 -10.31 -0.10
N LYS A 62 21.71 -11.25 -0.76
CA LYS A 62 21.10 -12.44 -1.36
C LYS A 62 20.54 -13.40 -0.31
N THR A 63 21.22 -13.55 0.82
CA THR A 63 20.83 -14.44 1.92
C THR A 63 20.53 -13.64 3.19
N PRO A 64 19.64 -14.14 4.06
CA PRO A 64 19.45 -13.56 5.39
C PRO A 64 20.77 -13.67 6.19
N PRO A 65 21.05 -12.75 7.14
CA PRO A 65 20.15 -11.75 7.70
C PRO A 65 19.96 -10.51 6.81
N PHE A 66 18.70 -10.07 6.70
CA PHE A 66 18.33 -8.84 6.00
C PHE A 66 18.44 -7.57 6.86
N SER A 67 19.09 -7.67 8.03
CA SER A 67 19.41 -6.53 8.86
C SER A 67 20.71 -5.91 8.37
N ALA A 68 20.67 -4.64 7.99
CA ALA A 68 21.87 -3.84 7.96
C ALA A 68 22.36 -3.65 9.41
N GLY A 69 23.68 -3.68 9.64
CA GLY A 69 24.25 -3.26 10.92
C GLY A 69 23.85 -1.82 11.25
N HIS A 70 24.08 -1.37 12.49
CA HIS A 70 23.54 -0.11 13.02
C HIS A 70 23.86 1.17 12.21
N SER A 71 24.79 1.11 11.25
CA SER A 71 25.31 2.24 10.46
C SER A 71 24.91 2.22 8.97
N GLU A 72 24.33 1.14 8.44
CA GLU A 72 24.07 1.03 7.00
C GLU A 72 22.59 1.28 6.64
N LYS A 73 22.38 2.09 5.59
CA LYS A 73 21.05 2.41 5.08
C LYS A 73 20.42 1.17 4.43
N LEU A 74 19.45 0.56 5.11
CA LEU A 74 18.75 -0.61 4.57
C LEU A 74 17.82 -0.21 3.42
N VAL A 75 18.24 -0.47 2.19
CA VAL A 75 17.40 -0.31 1.00
C VAL A 75 16.44 -1.51 0.91
N ARG A 76 15.14 -1.24 0.97
CA ARG A 76 14.09 -2.28 0.87
C ARG A 76 13.07 -1.91 -0.21
N PRO A 77 13.40 -2.11 -1.49
CA PRO A 77 12.47 -1.86 -2.58
C PRO A 77 11.32 -2.86 -2.46
N TYR A 78 10.13 -2.41 -2.83
CA TYR A 78 8.96 -3.27 -2.97
C TYR A 78 8.14 -2.82 -4.16
N CYS A 79 7.40 -3.76 -4.73
CA CYS A 79 6.53 -3.53 -5.87
C CYS A 79 5.21 -4.21 -5.57
N ASN A 80 4.14 -3.46 -5.84
CA ASN A 80 2.78 -3.89 -5.65
C ASN A 80 2.18 -4.20 -7.01
N ILE A 81 1.79 -5.44 -7.20
CA ILE A 81 1.16 -5.92 -8.43
C ILE A 81 -0.32 -6.15 -8.10
N PRO A 82 -1.23 -5.35 -8.68
CA PRO A 82 -2.66 -5.54 -8.52
C PRO A 82 -3.19 -6.66 -9.42
N ASP A 83 -4.34 -7.22 -9.05
CA ASP A 83 -5.12 -8.21 -9.81
C ASP A 83 -4.27 -9.31 -10.44
N VAL A 84 -3.57 -10.04 -9.57
CA VAL A 84 -2.72 -11.15 -10.02
C VAL A 84 -3.56 -12.32 -10.48
N ASP A 85 -3.20 -12.87 -11.63
CA ASP A 85 -3.83 -14.08 -12.15
C ASP A 85 -3.49 -15.28 -11.25
N LYS A 86 -4.52 -15.95 -10.75
CA LYS A 86 -4.39 -17.15 -9.89
C LYS A 86 -3.57 -18.24 -10.56
N LYS A 87 -3.64 -18.37 -11.90
CA LYS A 87 -2.91 -19.39 -12.66
C LYS A 87 -1.42 -19.10 -12.78
N LYS A 88 -1.03 -17.82 -12.73
CA LYS A 88 0.37 -17.37 -12.82
C LYS A 88 1.04 -17.21 -11.46
N LEU A 89 0.32 -17.54 -10.38
CA LEU A 89 0.80 -17.46 -9.02
C LEU A 89 1.64 -18.69 -8.67
N ASP A 90 2.69 -18.90 -9.44
CA ASP A 90 3.68 -19.97 -9.24
C ASP A 90 5.01 -19.36 -8.75
N TRP A 91 5.70 -20.09 -7.87
CA TRP A 91 6.93 -19.63 -7.26
C TRP A 91 8.03 -19.36 -8.30
N GLY A 92 8.19 -20.28 -9.27
CA GLY A 92 9.21 -20.16 -10.32
C GLY A 92 8.96 -18.94 -11.21
N ILE A 93 7.71 -18.75 -11.64
CA ILE A 93 7.29 -17.63 -12.49
C ILE A 93 7.50 -16.29 -11.76
N ILE A 94 7.08 -16.20 -10.49
CA ILE A 94 7.26 -14.98 -9.68
C ILE A 94 8.74 -14.68 -9.47
N LYS A 95 9.56 -15.71 -9.18
CA LYS A 95 11.01 -15.55 -9.02
C LYS A 95 11.65 -15.03 -10.29
N GLN A 96 11.29 -15.61 -11.44
CA GLN A 96 11.80 -15.19 -12.75
C GLN A 96 11.39 -13.75 -13.10
N ALA A 97 10.12 -13.40 -12.89
CA ALA A 97 9.61 -12.05 -13.12
C ALA A 97 10.29 -10.99 -12.22
N ALA A 98 10.69 -11.38 -11.01
CA ALA A 98 11.36 -10.52 -10.03
C ALA A 98 12.89 -10.36 -10.23
N GLY A 99 13.44 -10.84 -11.35
CA GLY A 99 14.88 -10.75 -11.68
C GLY A 99 15.67 -12.05 -11.44
N GLY A 100 15.00 -13.14 -11.05
CA GLY A 100 15.61 -14.45 -10.83
C GLY A 100 16.65 -14.45 -9.71
N THR A 101 17.64 -15.35 -9.84
CA THR A 101 18.74 -15.50 -8.86
C THR A 101 19.72 -14.34 -8.87
N ASN A 102 19.82 -13.62 -10.00
CA ASN A 102 20.75 -12.51 -10.18
C ASN A 102 20.21 -11.19 -9.62
N GLY A 103 18.91 -11.10 -9.37
CA GLY A 103 18.27 -9.86 -8.97
C GLY A 103 18.31 -8.81 -10.07
N TYR A 104 18.20 -7.55 -9.68
CA TYR A 104 18.28 -6.41 -10.59
C TYR A 104 18.97 -5.24 -9.89
N SER A 105 19.40 -4.24 -10.65
CA SER A 105 20.07 -3.06 -10.09
C SER A 105 19.03 -1.99 -9.77
N TRP A 106 18.84 -1.69 -8.49
CA TRP A 106 18.00 -0.60 -8.02
C TRP A 106 18.73 0.74 -8.18
N GLY A 107 18.00 1.80 -8.54
CA GLY A 107 18.61 3.12 -8.77
C GLY A 107 17.62 4.23 -9.02
N ARG A 108 18.09 5.27 -9.73
CA ARG A 108 17.41 6.55 -9.95
C ARG A 108 16.25 6.53 -10.96
N PHE A 109 16.20 5.55 -11.85
CA PHE A 109 15.14 5.51 -12.87
C PHE A 109 13.88 4.93 -12.25
N ARG A 110 12.79 5.68 -12.28
CA ARG A 110 11.48 5.26 -11.81
C ARG A 110 10.60 4.97 -13.02
N ALA A 111 10.23 3.70 -13.20
CA ALA A 111 9.19 3.33 -14.16
C ALA A 111 7.84 3.24 -13.45
N THR A 112 6.82 3.87 -14.02
CA THR A 112 5.44 3.86 -13.57
C THR A 112 4.56 3.36 -14.70
N ALA A 113 3.78 2.31 -14.46
CA ALA A 113 2.78 1.81 -15.39
C ALA A 113 1.40 2.12 -14.83
N ASN A 114 0.56 2.77 -15.64
CA ASN A 114 -0.87 2.86 -15.39
C ASN A 114 -1.53 1.68 -16.10
N LEU A 115 -2.39 0.98 -15.37
CA LEU A 115 -3.10 -0.20 -15.81
C LEU A 115 -4.54 0.15 -16.20
N ASP A 116 -5.18 -0.72 -16.98
CA ASP A 116 -6.57 -0.58 -17.45
C ASP A 116 -7.61 -0.51 -16.33
N ASN A 117 -7.36 -1.16 -15.20
CA ASN A 117 -8.15 -1.08 -13.96
C ASN A 117 -7.99 0.25 -13.18
N GLY A 118 -7.32 1.25 -13.76
CA GLY A 118 -7.06 2.54 -13.13
C GLY A 118 -5.99 2.50 -12.03
N ARG A 119 -5.28 1.37 -11.86
CA ARG A 119 -4.24 1.22 -10.84
C ARG A 119 -2.85 1.50 -11.41
N GLN A 120 -1.88 1.68 -10.51
CA GLN A 120 -0.51 2.00 -10.89
C GLN A 120 0.49 1.01 -10.29
N MET A 121 1.44 0.57 -11.11
CA MET A 121 2.64 -0.16 -10.69
C MET A 121 3.85 0.76 -10.77
N LYS A 122 4.76 0.61 -9.81
CA LYS A 122 5.96 1.46 -9.70
C LYS A 122 7.16 0.57 -9.39
N ILE A 123 8.24 0.77 -10.13
CA ILE A 123 9.53 0.13 -9.86
C ILE A 123 10.67 1.12 -10.09
N HIS A 124 11.75 0.94 -9.35
CA HIS A 124 12.97 1.72 -9.49
C HIS A 124 14.08 0.81 -9.99
N ALA A 125 14.87 1.25 -10.97
CA ALA A 125 16.04 0.53 -11.47
C ALA A 125 17.21 1.48 -11.81
N SER A 126 18.35 0.88 -12.16
CA SER A 126 19.61 1.57 -12.45
C SER A 126 19.66 2.19 -13.84
N THR A 127 18.92 1.60 -14.79
CA THR A 127 18.81 2.02 -16.18
C THR A 127 17.35 2.07 -16.60
N GLU A 128 17.05 2.86 -17.62
CA GLU A 128 15.71 2.98 -18.20
C GLU A 128 15.22 1.63 -18.77
N GLU A 129 16.07 0.95 -19.52
CA GLU A 129 15.76 -0.34 -20.15
C GLU A 129 15.42 -1.41 -19.11
N GLU A 130 16.24 -1.53 -18.06
CA GLU A 130 16.03 -2.48 -16.96
C GLU A 130 14.72 -2.18 -16.21
N ALA A 131 14.42 -0.90 -15.96
CA ALA A 131 13.17 -0.49 -15.32
C ALA A 131 11.95 -0.88 -16.16
N SER A 132 12.01 -0.61 -17.47
CA SER A 132 10.92 -0.94 -18.41
C SER A 132 10.69 -2.44 -18.52
N LYS A 133 11.77 -3.23 -18.62
CA LYS A 133 11.72 -4.69 -18.74
C LYS A 133 11.18 -5.34 -17.48
N MET A 134 11.68 -4.93 -16.32
CA MET A 134 11.19 -5.43 -15.03
C MET A 134 9.72 -5.11 -14.82
N LEU A 135 9.29 -3.88 -15.15
CA LEU A 135 7.89 -3.50 -14.99
C LEU A 135 6.97 -4.31 -15.92
N LYS A 136 7.38 -4.57 -17.17
CA LYS A 136 6.65 -5.43 -18.11
C LYS A 136 6.55 -6.86 -17.60
N ASN A 137 7.66 -7.45 -17.17
CA ASN A 137 7.69 -8.81 -16.60
C ASN A 137 6.78 -8.95 -15.37
N LEU A 138 6.75 -7.93 -14.50
CA LEU A 138 5.87 -7.95 -13.33
C LEU A 138 4.41 -7.72 -13.71
N ALA A 139 4.13 -6.91 -14.73
CA ALA A 139 2.78 -6.70 -15.23
C ALA A 139 2.20 -7.94 -15.91
N GLU A 140 3.04 -8.81 -16.50
CA GLU A 140 2.60 -10.11 -17.05
C GLU A 140 1.98 -11.05 -16.00
N LEU A 141 2.31 -10.86 -14.72
CA LEU A 141 1.68 -11.59 -13.60
C LEU A 141 0.26 -11.09 -13.30
N SER A 142 -0.05 -9.85 -13.69
CA SER A 142 -1.38 -9.26 -13.54
C SER A 142 -2.29 -9.69 -14.71
N THR A 143 -3.60 -9.72 -14.45
CA THR A 143 -4.60 -9.80 -15.52
C THR A 143 -4.79 -8.45 -16.24
N ALA A 144 -4.39 -7.35 -15.58
CA ALA A 144 -4.55 -5.99 -16.07
C ALA A 144 -3.51 -5.66 -17.16
N LYS A 145 -3.94 -4.97 -18.22
CA LYS A 145 -3.05 -4.52 -19.30
C LYS A 145 -2.42 -3.17 -18.96
N ILE A 146 -1.17 -2.97 -19.39
CA ILE A 146 -0.51 -1.66 -19.29
C ILE A 146 -1.11 -0.73 -20.34
N LEU A 147 -1.68 0.39 -19.89
CA LEU A 147 -2.14 1.47 -20.78
C LEU A 147 -1.01 2.42 -21.13
N THR A 148 -0.31 2.92 -20.11
CA THR A 148 0.76 3.89 -20.28
C THR A 148 1.94 3.52 -19.41
N LEU A 149 3.14 3.56 -19.98
CA LEU A 149 4.40 3.37 -19.27
C LEU A 149 5.18 4.68 -19.33
N SER A 150 5.45 5.26 -18.16
CA SER A 150 6.25 6.47 -18.02
C SER A 150 7.53 6.14 -17.27
N ILE A 151 8.66 6.60 -17.77
CA ILE A 151 9.95 6.47 -17.08
C ILE A 151 10.44 7.87 -16.74
N THR A 152 10.80 8.09 -15.49
CA THR A 152 11.28 9.37 -15.00
C THR A 152 12.62 9.17 -14.30
N GLU A 153 13.62 9.95 -14.68
CA GLU A 153 14.91 9.97 -14.01
C GLU A 153 14.86 10.91 -12.81
N GLU A 154 15.20 10.39 -11.63
CA GLU A 154 15.37 11.22 -10.43
C GLU A 154 16.75 11.90 -10.45
N LYS A 155 16.82 13.11 -11.02
CA LYS A 155 18.04 13.94 -10.99
C LYS A 155 18.38 14.39 -9.57
N LYS A 156 19.68 14.58 -9.32
CA LYS A 156 20.24 15.07 -8.05
C LYS A 156 20.24 16.60 -8.04
N GLU A 157 19.07 17.20 -7.97
CA GLU A 157 18.90 18.66 -7.92
C GLU A 157 18.13 19.09 -6.65
N GLY A 158 18.45 20.28 -6.12
CA GLY A 158 17.77 20.89 -4.97
C GLY A 158 18.00 20.15 -3.65
N ARG A 159 16.91 19.90 -2.89
CA ARG A 159 16.98 19.24 -1.57
C ARG A 159 17.64 17.85 -1.60
N ARG A 160 17.69 17.19 -2.76
CA ARG A 160 18.35 15.87 -2.94
C ARG A 160 19.87 15.95 -2.99
N GLU A 161 20.42 17.12 -3.27
CA GLU A 161 21.86 17.36 -3.17
C GLU A 161 22.30 17.51 -1.71
N GLN A 162 21.49 18.20 -0.91
CA GLN A 162 21.74 18.44 0.51
C GLN A 162 21.54 17.19 1.39
N TYR A 163 20.57 16.33 1.05
CA TYR A 163 20.28 15.10 1.79
C TYR A 163 20.59 13.86 0.96
N GLN A 164 21.77 13.26 1.19
CA GLN A 164 22.20 12.01 0.55
C GLN A 164 21.22 10.84 0.83
N THR A 165 20.42 10.93 1.89
CA THR A 165 19.35 9.97 2.18
C THR A 165 18.24 9.94 1.13
N LEU A 166 18.02 11.03 0.39
CA LEU A 166 17.00 11.11 -0.67
C LEU A 166 17.50 10.61 -2.03
N PHE A 167 18.82 10.53 -2.22
CA PHE A 167 19.39 10.01 -3.45
C PHE A 167 19.45 8.48 -3.41
N LYS A 168 19.15 7.87 -4.56
CA LYS A 168 19.14 6.41 -4.76
C LYS A 168 20.40 6.03 -5.51
N GLU A 169 21.42 5.67 -4.77
CA GLU A 169 22.64 5.10 -5.35
C GLU A 169 22.32 3.77 -6.04
N THR A 170 23.03 3.48 -7.11
CA THR A 170 22.86 2.22 -7.84
C THR A 170 23.27 1.07 -6.93
N THR A 171 22.31 0.28 -6.46
CA THR A 171 22.54 -0.84 -5.55
C THR A 171 21.94 -2.10 -6.15
N LYS A 172 22.71 -3.19 -6.21
CA LYS A 172 22.18 -4.48 -6.65
C LYS A 172 21.26 -5.04 -5.58
N VAL A 173 20.04 -5.43 -5.96
CA VAL A 173 19.03 -5.97 -5.05
C VAL A 173 18.50 -7.31 -5.54
N TYR A 174 18.23 -8.20 -4.60
CA TYR A 174 17.79 -9.58 -4.84
C TYR A 174 16.38 -9.79 -4.29
N PRO A 175 15.54 -10.58 -4.97
CA PRO A 175 14.20 -10.89 -4.48
C PRO A 175 14.30 -11.76 -3.21
N ALA A 176 13.78 -11.27 -2.10
CA ALA A 176 13.85 -11.99 -0.83
C ALA A 176 12.59 -12.83 -0.58
N TYR A 177 11.42 -12.22 -0.66
CA TYR A 177 10.15 -12.89 -0.47
C TYR A 177 9.01 -12.13 -1.12
N PHE A 178 7.90 -12.82 -1.34
CA PHE A 178 6.65 -12.20 -1.73
C PHE A 178 5.54 -12.51 -0.72
N VAL A 179 4.48 -11.72 -0.84
CA VAL A 179 3.31 -11.75 0.04
C VAL A 179 2.07 -11.61 -0.84
N VAL A 180 1.14 -12.57 -0.75
CA VAL A 180 -0.13 -12.56 -1.49
C VAL A 180 -1.25 -12.08 -0.58
N ILE A 181 -1.79 -10.90 -0.87
CA ILE A 181 -2.84 -10.25 -0.10
C ILE A 181 -4.16 -10.38 -0.85
N ASN A 182 -5.12 -11.09 -0.28
CA ASN A 182 -6.50 -11.11 -0.75
C ASN A 182 -7.31 -10.11 0.09
N SER A 183 -7.81 -9.01 -0.51
CA SER A 183 -8.50 -7.98 0.26
C SER A 183 -9.92 -8.39 0.66
N GLU A 184 -10.60 -9.21 -0.14
CA GLU A 184 -11.93 -9.74 0.20
C GLU A 184 -11.86 -10.58 1.48
N LYS A 185 -10.84 -11.43 1.58
CA LYS A 185 -10.59 -12.23 2.79
C LYS A 185 -10.37 -11.33 4.02
N ILE A 186 -9.58 -10.27 3.87
CA ILE A 186 -9.32 -9.32 4.96
C ILE A 186 -10.60 -8.62 5.40
N LEU A 187 -11.46 -8.21 4.45
CA LEU A 187 -12.73 -7.56 4.76
C LEU A 187 -13.66 -8.51 5.52
N VAL A 188 -13.89 -9.73 5.01
CA VAL A 188 -14.74 -10.74 5.66
C VAL A 188 -14.24 -11.10 7.07
N GLU A 189 -12.92 -11.26 7.24
CA GLU A 189 -12.34 -11.51 8.56
C GLU A 189 -12.49 -10.31 9.51
N SER A 190 -12.36 -9.09 9.01
CA SER A 190 -12.50 -7.87 9.80
C SER A 190 -13.94 -7.67 10.29
N GLU A 191 -14.93 -7.96 9.44
CA GLU A 191 -16.35 -7.89 9.81
C GLU A 191 -16.71 -8.94 10.86
N ARG A 192 -16.23 -10.18 10.72
CA ARG A 192 -16.43 -11.22 11.74
C ARG A 192 -15.86 -10.82 13.10
N GLN A 193 -14.65 -10.24 13.12
CA GLN A 193 -14.07 -9.74 14.36
C GLN A 193 -14.89 -8.63 14.99
N ARG A 194 -15.49 -7.75 14.17
CA ARG A 194 -16.40 -6.70 14.65
C ARG A 194 -17.66 -7.31 15.26
N THR A 195 -18.30 -8.26 14.59
CA THR A 195 -19.51 -8.94 15.07
C THR A 195 -19.26 -9.75 16.35
N GLN A 196 -18.14 -10.47 16.43
CA GLN A 196 -17.75 -11.24 17.63
C GLN A 196 -17.41 -10.34 18.83
N LYS A 197 -16.84 -9.16 18.61
CA LYS A 197 -16.61 -8.18 19.68
C LYS A 197 -17.91 -7.60 20.23
N ILE A 198 -18.93 -7.46 19.38
CA ILE A 198 -20.26 -6.99 19.80
C ILE A 198 -21.00 -8.09 20.58
N SER A 199 -20.83 -9.37 20.22
CA SER A 199 -21.46 -10.49 20.95
C SER A 199 -20.75 -10.86 22.25
N ASN A 200 -19.44 -10.60 22.38
CA ASN A 200 -18.64 -10.99 23.54
C ASN A 200 -18.34 -9.81 24.48
N LEU A 201 -19.38 -9.29 25.16
CA LEU A 201 -19.24 -8.42 26.35
C LEU A 201 -18.71 -9.17 27.60
N LYS A 202 -18.36 -10.46 27.47
CA LYS A 202 -17.63 -11.25 28.46
C LYS A 202 -16.41 -11.91 27.78
N SER A 203 -15.40 -11.12 27.41
CA SER A 203 -14.18 -11.70 26.83
C SER A 203 -13.33 -12.32 27.93
N THR A 204 -13.27 -13.65 27.98
CA THR A 204 -12.16 -14.36 28.63
C THR A 204 -10.86 -13.97 27.93
N THR A 205 -9.86 -13.64 28.73
CA THR A 205 -8.47 -13.31 28.40
C THR A 205 -7.70 -14.50 27.79
N LYS A 206 -8.32 -15.28 26.88
CA LYS A 206 -7.57 -16.10 25.94
C LYS A 206 -7.33 -15.27 24.70
N ALA A 207 -6.27 -14.47 24.81
CA ALA A 207 -5.65 -13.76 23.71
C ALA A 207 -5.07 -14.76 22.69
N ASP A 208 -5.94 -15.49 21.97
CA ASP A 208 -5.59 -16.10 20.68
C ASP A 208 -5.47 -14.97 19.65
N PHE A 209 -4.53 -14.09 19.93
CA PHE A 209 -4.09 -13.05 19.03
C PHE A 209 -3.52 -13.72 17.79
N LYS A 210 -4.26 -13.63 16.69
CA LYS A 210 -3.73 -13.10 15.43
C LYS A 210 -2.43 -13.75 14.94
N ARG A 211 -2.44 -14.90 14.24
CA ARG A 211 -1.25 -15.27 13.43
C ARG A 211 -1.46 -16.40 12.42
N LYS A 212 -2.34 -16.16 11.45
CA LYS A 212 -2.03 -16.56 10.07
C LYS A 212 -2.10 -15.33 9.16
N ARG A 213 -1.38 -14.29 9.60
CA ARG A 213 -1.07 -13.14 8.75
C ARG A 213 -0.37 -13.66 7.50
N THR A 214 -0.63 -12.99 6.38
CA THR A 214 -0.05 -13.23 5.07
C THR A 214 1.37 -13.78 5.17
N GLN A 215 1.52 -15.08 4.91
CA GLN A 215 2.80 -15.75 5.12
C GLN A 215 3.77 -15.30 4.03
N LYS A 216 5.02 -15.09 4.44
CA LYS A 216 6.09 -14.71 3.52
C LYS A 216 6.57 -15.96 2.80
N ILE A 217 6.52 -15.96 1.48
CA ILE A 217 7.07 -17.04 0.67
C ILE A 217 8.46 -16.60 0.20
N PHE A 218 9.48 -17.36 0.59
CA PHE A 218 10.86 -17.02 0.32
C PHE A 218 11.23 -17.25 -1.16
N LEU A 219 11.81 -16.23 -1.79
CA LEU A 219 12.32 -16.26 -3.17
C LEU A 219 13.85 -16.43 -3.23
N TRP A 220 14.55 -16.16 -2.13
CA TRP A 220 16.01 -16.24 -2.07
C TRP A 220 16.56 -17.68 -2.12
N VAL A 221 15.71 -18.68 -1.88
CA VAL A 221 16.06 -20.11 -1.88
C VAL A 221 16.15 -20.63 -3.32
N ASP A 222 17.06 -21.56 -3.60
CA ASP A 222 17.23 -22.11 -4.96
C ASP A 222 16.12 -23.10 -5.34
N LYS A 223 15.55 -23.81 -4.36
CA LYS A 223 14.45 -24.75 -4.54
C LYS A 223 13.16 -24.18 -3.98
N GLU A 224 12.04 -24.52 -4.63
CA GLU A 224 10.70 -24.16 -4.16
C GLU A 224 10.46 -24.75 -2.76
N PRO A 225 10.06 -23.94 -1.75
CA PRO A 225 9.68 -24.46 -0.45
C PRO A 225 8.42 -25.33 -0.56
N GLU A 226 8.40 -26.51 0.09
CA GLU A 226 7.28 -27.47 0.00
C GLU A 226 5.91 -26.87 0.37
N LEU A 227 5.91 -25.93 1.34
CA LEU A 227 4.70 -25.28 1.83
C LEU A 227 4.16 -24.17 0.91
N THR A 228 4.84 -23.85 -0.19
CA THR A 228 4.49 -22.69 -1.03
C THR A 228 3.07 -22.80 -1.60
N LYS A 229 2.73 -23.96 -2.15
CA LYS A 229 1.41 -24.21 -2.76
C LYS A 229 0.28 -24.15 -1.73
N GLU A 230 0.52 -24.67 -0.53
CA GLU A 230 -0.44 -24.62 0.57
C GLU A 230 -0.69 -23.19 1.03
N ILE A 231 0.38 -22.39 1.15
CA ILE A 231 0.29 -20.98 1.55
C ILE A 231 -0.48 -20.17 0.51
N ILE A 232 -0.20 -20.37 -0.77
CA ILE A 232 -0.91 -19.68 -1.85
C ILE A 232 -2.38 -20.07 -1.84
N ARG A 233 -2.70 -21.36 -1.72
CA ARG A 233 -4.08 -21.84 -1.63
C ARG A 233 -4.81 -21.25 -0.42
N GLU A 234 -4.17 -21.22 0.75
CA GLU A 234 -4.73 -20.62 1.96
C GLU A 234 -4.93 -19.11 1.81
N ALA A 235 -4.03 -18.41 1.13
CA ALA A 235 -4.15 -16.98 0.84
C ALA A 235 -5.31 -16.67 -0.11
N LEU A 236 -5.59 -17.55 -1.08
CA LEU A 236 -6.68 -17.39 -2.04
C LEU A 236 -8.05 -17.83 -1.50
N GLN A 237 -8.10 -18.74 -0.53
CA GLN A 237 -9.36 -19.21 0.05
C GLN A 237 -10.04 -18.13 0.89
N VAL A 238 -11.20 -17.66 0.43
CA VAL A 238 -12.15 -16.87 1.22
C VAL A 238 -13.03 -17.84 2.01
N ARG A 239 -12.87 -17.91 3.34
CA ARG A 239 -13.70 -18.78 4.17
C ARG A 239 -15.13 -18.24 4.25
N GLY A 240 -16.06 -18.80 3.46
CA GLY A 240 -17.49 -18.48 3.52
C GLY A 240 -18.13 -18.10 2.19
N SER A 241 -17.36 -18.02 1.09
CA SER A 241 -17.96 -18.14 -0.24
C SER A 241 -18.40 -19.59 -0.39
N ALA A 242 -19.68 -19.82 -0.70
CA ALA A 242 -20.14 -21.12 -1.15
C ALA A 242 -19.20 -21.62 -2.27
N LYS A 243 -18.96 -22.94 -2.30
CA LYS A 243 -18.26 -23.57 -3.41
C LYS A 243 -19.04 -23.26 -4.70
N ASP A 244 -18.57 -22.28 -5.47
CA ASP A 244 -18.81 -22.27 -6.90
C ASP A 244 -17.62 -23.02 -7.51
N ASP A 245 -17.84 -24.32 -7.67
CA ASP A 245 -17.02 -25.19 -8.50
C ASP A 245 -17.27 -24.81 -9.97
N GLY A 246 -16.21 -24.36 -10.65
CA GLY A 246 -16.16 -24.06 -12.09
C GLY A 246 -14.73 -24.03 -12.59
#